data_AF-A0A255H685-F1
#
_entry.id   AF-A0A255H685-F1
#
_cell.length_a   1.000
_cell.length_b   1.000
_cell.length_c   1.000
_cell.angle_alpha   90.00
_cell.angle_beta   90.00
_cell.angle_gamma   90.00
#
_symmetry.space_group_name_H-M   'P 1'
#
loop_
_entity.id
_entity.type
_entity.pdbx_description
1 polymer ?
#
loop_
_entity_poly.entity_id
_entity_poly.type
_entity_poly.pdbx_seq_one_letter_code
_entity_poly.pdbx_strand_id
1 'polypeptide(L)'
;MPMWLDHWWPTPGTRATGRRNTAERLVVRDGSLRPLESPAAGREWTFPEPWSTRRVTATPLSEVVTISRHVQVGRLDTWLCDNALAELGDARTPAPTEVDAAGRSAQRFVVEVLARSESCVSAPLMVTVARSLFARSAGLHGCRAPGEVVEAVTILTSMADWGLTCSTVEQPSNELTEEARKLADLRGP
;
A
#
# COMPACT_ATOMS: atom_id res chain seq x y z
N MET A 1 -7.04 2.74 -1.28
CA MET A 1 -5.60 2.96 -1.01
C MET A 1 -4.84 3.09 -2.33
N PRO A 2 -4.75 4.30 -2.89
CA PRO A 2 -3.90 4.55 -4.04
C PRO A 2 -2.42 4.68 -3.65
N MET A 3 -1.57 4.17 -4.52
CA MET A 3 -0.12 4.15 -4.36
C MET A 3 0.53 4.75 -5.60
N TRP A 4 1.47 5.66 -5.36
CA TRP A 4 2.32 6.25 -6.37
C TRP A 4 3.77 5.85 -6.12
N LEU A 5 4.50 5.56 -7.19
CA LEU A 5 5.95 5.41 -7.19
C LEU A 5 6.51 6.28 -8.32
N ASP A 6 7.66 6.91 -8.11
CA ASP A 6 8.39 7.55 -9.21
C ASP A 6 8.88 6.50 -10.22
N HIS A 7 9.42 5.41 -9.70
CA HIS A 7 9.90 4.24 -10.42
C HIS A 7 9.59 2.96 -9.65
N TRP A 8 9.38 1.86 -10.37
CA TRP A 8 9.43 0.49 -9.85
C TRP A 8 10.49 -0.30 -10.62
N TRP A 9 11.74 -0.15 -10.20
CA TRP A 9 12.86 -0.97 -10.67
C TRP A 9 12.85 -2.31 -9.94
N PRO A 10 12.48 -3.42 -10.61
CA PRO A 10 12.28 -4.68 -9.91
C PRO A 10 13.61 -5.39 -9.68
N THR A 11 13.84 -5.85 -8.45
CA THR A 11 14.94 -6.77 -8.17
C THR A 11 14.75 -8.09 -8.93
N PRO A 12 15.80 -8.91 -9.12
CA PRO A 12 15.66 -10.26 -9.67
C PRO A 12 14.62 -11.11 -8.91
N GLY A 13 14.56 -10.93 -7.59
CA GLY A 13 13.56 -11.57 -6.72
C GLY A 13 12.14 -11.14 -7.06
N THR A 14 11.88 -9.84 -7.19
CA THR A 14 10.57 -9.30 -7.61
C THR A 14 10.13 -9.89 -8.95
N ARG A 15 11.03 -9.98 -9.93
CA ARG A 15 10.71 -10.60 -11.24
C ARG A 15 10.41 -12.10 -11.12
N ALA A 16 11.15 -12.83 -10.29
CA ALA A 16 10.91 -14.24 -10.05
C ALA A 16 9.55 -14.48 -9.35
N THR A 17 9.20 -13.64 -8.37
CA THR A 17 7.89 -13.65 -7.72
C THR A 17 6.78 -13.38 -8.73
N GLY A 18 6.92 -12.35 -9.57
CA GLY A 18 5.94 -12.03 -10.61
C GLY A 18 5.68 -13.17 -11.59
N ARG A 19 6.73 -13.89 -12.03
CA ARG A 19 6.59 -15.05 -12.92
C ARG A 19 5.89 -16.25 -12.27
N ARG A 20 6.02 -16.41 -10.95
CA ARG A 20 5.42 -17.52 -10.19
C ARG A 20 4.03 -17.19 -9.67
N ASN A 21 3.72 -15.90 -9.52
CA ASN A 21 2.45 -15.46 -8.99
C ASN A 21 1.37 -15.49 -10.07
N THR A 22 0.78 -16.67 -10.27
CA THR A 22 -0.38 -16.89 -11.13
C THR A 22 -1.68 -16.93 -10.33
N ALA A 23 -1.66 -16.54 -9.06
CA ALA A 23 -2.83 -16.56 -8.21
C ALA A 23 -3.85 -15.51 -8.67
N GLU A 24 -5.13 -15.84 -8.53
CA GLU A 24 -6.20 -14.88 -8.75
C GLU A 24 -6.09 -13.73 -7.74
N ARG A 25 -6.15 -12.51 -8.25
CA ARG A 25 -6.12 -11.31 -7.44
C ARG A 25 -7.44 -11.14 -6.72
N LEU A 26 -7.40 -10.86 -5.42
CA LEU A 26 -8.58 -10.72 -4.58
C LEU A 26 -8.72 -9.29 -4.05
N VAL A 27 -9.97 -8.84 -3.90
CA VAL A 27 -10.37 -7.59 -3.25
C VAL A 27 -11.37 -7.89 -2.13
N VAL A 28 -11.65 -6.94 -1.24
CA VAL A 28 -12.76 -7.08 -0.29
C VAL A 28 -14.00 -6.35 -0.82
N ARG A 29 -15.11 -7.08 -0.88
CA ARG A 29 -16.46 -6.56 -1.19
C ARG A 29 -17.45 -7.18 -0.21
N ASP A 30 -18.33 -6.36 0.33
CA ASP A 30 -19.34 -6.77 1.32
C ASP A 30 -18.75 -7.60 2.47
N GLY A 31 -17.58 -7.18 2.96
CA GLY A 31 -16.87 -7.86 4.05
C GLY A 31 -16.19 -9.18 3.68
N SER A 32 -16.22 -9.58 2.41
CA SER A 32 -15.70 -10.88 1.96
C SER A 32 -14.65 -10.73 0.85
N LEU A 33 -13.70 -11.66 0.79
CA LEU A 33 -12.77 -11.75 -0.33
C LEU A 33 -13.53 -12.15 -1.61
N ARG A 34 -13.30 -11.40 -2.69
CA ARG A 34 -13.85 -11.66 -4.02
C ARG A 34 -12.75 -11.54 -5.07
N PRO A 35 -12.83 -12.27 -6.19
CA PRO A 35 -12.00 -12.02 -7.35
C PRO A 35 -12.02 -10.56 -7.80
N LEU A 36 -10.86 -10.04 -8.18
CA LEU A 36 -10.76 -8.77 -8.90
C LEU A 36 -11.32 -8.95 -10.31
N GLU A 37 -12.11 -7.99 -10.76
CA GLU A 37 -12.64 -7.97 -12.12
C GLU A 37 -11.50 -7.91 -13.16
N SER A 38 -11.71 -8.57 -14.30
CA SER A 38 -10.80 -8.56 -15.45
C SER A 38 -11.52 -8.02 -16.68
N PRO A 39 -10.99 -6.97 -17.35
CA PRO A 39 -9.76 -6.26 -17.01
C PRO A 39 -9.88 -5.46 -15.71
N ALA A 40 -8.74 -5.27 -15.02
CA ALA A 40 -8.71 -4.47 -13.80
C ALA A 40 -9.14 -3.02 -14.09
N ALA A 41 -9.96 -2.45 -13.21
CA ALA A 41 -10.41 -1.08 -13.34
C ALA A 41 -9.22 -0.10 -13.29
N GLY A 42 -9.30 0.97 -14.09
CA GLY A 42 -8.33 2.07 -14.10
C GLY A 42 -9.03 3.42 -13.93
N ARG A 43 -8.37 4.37 -13.28
CA ARG A 43 -8.91 5.71 -12.99
C ARG A 43 -7.81 6.75 -12.84
N GLU A 44 -8.18 8.03 -12.92
CA GLU A 44 -7.29 9.11 -12.49
C GLU A 44 -7.33 9.27 -10.96
N TRP A 45 -6.18 9.61 -10.38
CA TRP A 45 -6.01 9.92 -8.98
C TRP A 45 -5.10 11.15 -8.80
N THR A 46 -5.55 12.15 -8.05
CA THR A 46 -4.72 13.30 -7.68
C THR A 46 -4.06 13.04 -6.34
N PHE A 47 -2.77 12.72 -6.40
CA PHE A 47 -1.94 12.63 -5.20
C PHE A 47 -1.62 14.02 -4.66
N PRO A 48 -1.31 14.15 -3.36
CA PRO A 48 -0.83 15.40 -2.79
C PRO A 48 0.36 15.97 -3.58
N GLU A 49 0.47 17.29 -3.58
CA GLU A 49 1.66 18.00 -4.06
C GLU A 49 2.94 17.35 -3.52
N PRO A 50 4.00 17.21 -4.35
CA PRO A 50 4.13 17.65 -5.73
C PRO A 50 3.85 16.54 -6.79
N TRP A 51 3.13 15.47 -6.43
CA TRP A 51 3.04 14.27 -7.28
C TRP A 51 1.96 14.30 -8.36
N SER A 52 1.05 15.28 -8.29
CA SER A 52 0.04 15.59 -9.32
C SER A 52 -0.88 14.41 -9.68
N THR A 53 -1.75 14.61 -10.68
CA THR A 53 -2.67 13.58 -11.15
C THR A 53 -1.96 12.47 -11.91
N ARG A 54 -2.31 11.22 -11.62
CA ARG A 54 -1.79 10.02 -12.26
C ARG A 54 -2.90 9.01 -12.50
N ARG A 55 -2.79 8.29 -13.61
CA ARG A 55 -3.60 7.09 -13.85
C ARG A 55 -3.15 5.96 -12.92
N VAL A 56 -4.12 5.35 -12.25
CA VAL A 56 -3.92 4.21 -11.34
C VAL A 56 -4.82 3.06 -11.76
N THR A 57 -4.31 1.84 -11.60
CA THR A 57 -5.01 0.59 -11.91
C THR A 57 -5.18 -0.25 -10.65
N ALA A 58 -6.35 -0.87 -10.49
CA ALA A 58 -6.66 -1.75 -9.36
C ALA A 58 -5.64 -2.91 -9.32
N THR A 59 -4.82 -2.94 -8.27
CA THR A 59 -3.67 -3.85 -8.18
C THR A 59 -3.54 -4.37 -6.74
N PRO A 60 -4.46 -5.23 -6.29
CA PRO A 60 -4.31 -5.90 -5.01
C PRO A 60 -3.15 -6.88 -5.01
N LEU A 61 -2.35 -6.81 -3.95
CA LEU A 61 -1.33 -7.80 -3.63
C LEU A 61 -1.74 -8.52 -2.33
N SER A 62 -0.77 -9.10 -1.63
CA SER A 62 -1.02 -9.85 -0.39
C SER A 62 -1.60 -9.02 0.75
N GLU A 63 -1.54 -7.70 0.69
CA GLU A 63 -2.07 -6.81 1.71
C GLU A 63 -3.58 -6.98 1.91
N VAL A 64 -4.34 -7.35 0.87
CA VAL A 64 -5.80 -7.49 0.99
C VAL A 64 -6.16 -8.61 1.96
N VAL A 65 -5.47 -9.75 1.87
CA VAL A 65 -5.71 -10.91 2.74
C VAL A 65 -5.25 -10.63 4.16
N THR A 66 -4.11 -9.95 4.33
CA THR A 66 -3.64 -9.62 5.68
C THR A 66 -4.53 -8.58 6.34
N ILE A 67 -4.89 -7.49 5.65
CA ILE A 67 -5.75 -6.44 6.21
C ILE A 67 -7.13 -7.00 6.55
N SER A 68 -7.79 -7.72 5.65
CA SER A 68 -9.15 -8.26 5.87
C SER A 68 -9.23 -9.27 7.02
N ARG A 69 -8.11 -9.92 7.38
CA ARG A 69 -8.03 -10.82 8.53
C ARG A 69 -7.94 -10.08 9.86
N HIS A 70 -7.34 -8.89 9.89
CA HIS A 70 -7.07 -8.14 11.12
C HIS A 70 -8.00 -6.95 11.33
N VAL A 71 -8.61 -6.45 10.25
CA VAL A 71 -9.53 -5.31 10.28
C VAL A 71 -10.82 -5.71 9.59
N GLN A 72 -11.94 -5.58 10.30
CA GLN A 72 -13.27 -5.77 9.73
C GLN A 72 -13.58 -4.61 8.78
N VAL A 73 -13.41 -4.83 7.49
CA VAL A 73 -13.66 -3.84 6.44
C VAL A 73 -14.76 -4.32 5.50
N GLY A 74 -15.77 -3.49 5.26
CA GLY A 74 -16.82 -3.81 4.29
C GLY A 74 -16.31 -3.76 2.84
N ARG A 75 -15.28 -2.95 2.57
CA ARG A 75 -14.67 -2.79 1.24
C ARG A 75 -13.19 -2.41 1.39
N LEU A 76 -12.34 -3.01 0.59
CA LEU A 76 -10.91 -2.70 0.50
C LEU A 76 -10.49 -2.69 -0.96
N ASP A 77 -10.01 -1.54 -1.41
CA ASP A 77 -9.47 -1.31 -2.75
C ASP A 77 -8.04 -0.79 -2.67
N THR A 78 -7.16 -1.40 -3.46
CA THR A 78 -5.77 -0.96 -3.59
C THR A 78 -5.46 -0.69 -5.06
N TRP A 79 -4.78 0.43 -5.29
CA TRP A 79 -4.52 0.97 -6.63
C TRP A 79 -3.05 1.31 -6.74
N LEU A 80 -2.48 1.11 -7.91
CA LEU A 80 -1.09 1.38 -8.19
C LEU A 80 -0.98 2.21 -9.47
N CYS A 81 -0.06 3.17 -9.49
CA CYS A 81 0.18 4.01 -10.65
C CYS A 81 0.66 3.21 -11.88
N ASP A 82 0.16 3.58 -13.05
CA ASP A 82 0.40 2.85 -14.29
C ASP A 82 1.88 2.86 -14.72
N ASN A 83 2.64 3.92 -14.39
CA ASN A 83 4.08 3.98 -14.68
C ASN A 83 4.84 2.85 -13.98
N ALA A 84 4.50 2.56 -12.72
CA ALA A 84 5.15 1.51 -11.95
C ALA A 84 4.79 0.12 -12.49
N LEU A 85 3.53 -0.07 -12.91
CA LEU A 85 3.09 -1.31 -13.58
C LEU A 85 3.80 -1.51 -14.92
N ALA A 86 3.99 -0.46 -15.70
CA ALA A 86 4.69 -0.50 -16.98
C ALA A 86 6.16 -0.89 -16.80
N GLU A 87 6.87 -0.27 -15.86
CA GLU A 87 8.27 -0.60 -15.56
C GLU A 87 8.43 -2.03 -15.04
N LEU A 88 7.49 -2.53 -14.23
CA LEU A 88 7.49 -3.91 -13.76
C LEU A 88 7.36 -4.92 -14.92
N GLY A 89 6.52 -4.60 -15.90
CA GLY A 89 6.28 -5.41 -17.09
C GLY A 89 7.39 -5.33 -18.15
N ASP A 90 8.18 -4.25 -18.18
CA ASP A 90 9.25 -4.09 -19.14
C ASP A 90 10.52 -4.87 -18.72
N ALA A 91 10.96 -5.78 -19.60
CA ALA A 91 12.18 -6.56 -19.42
C ALA A 91 13.45 -5.70 -19.47
N ARG A 92 13.37 -4.50 -20.06
CA ARG A 92 14.47 -3.54 -20.18
C ARG A 92 14.63 -2.66 -18.93
N THR A 93 13.64 -2.63 -18.03
CA THR A 93 13.75 -1.87 -16.78
C THR A 93 14.93 -2.42 -15.96
N PRO A 94 15.88 -1.57 -15.54
CA PRO A 94 17.03 -2.03 -14.78
C PRO A 94 16.63 -2.51 -13.39
N ALA A 95 17.55 -3.23 -12.74
CA ALA A 95 17.47 -3.45 -11.30
C ALA A 95 17.74 -2.12 -10.56
N PRO A 96 17.25 -1.96 -9.32
CA PRO A 96 17.51 -0.74 -8.57
C PRO A 96 18.98 -0.61 -8.22
N THR A 97 19.49 0.63 -8.22
CA THR A 97 20.84 0.97 -7.79
C THR A 97 20.80 1.46 -6.35
N GLU A 98 21.68 0.92 -5.52
CA GLU A 98 21.85 1.35 -4.14
C GLU A 98 22.41 2.78 -4.09
N VAL A 99 21.85 3.63 -3.21
CA VAL A 99 22.31 5.02 -3.03
C VAL A 99 23.31 5.18 -1.90
N ASP A 100 23.57 4.13 -1.12
CA ASP A 100 24.52 4.12 -0.02
C ASP A 100 24.92 2.71 0.41
N ALA A 101 25.87 2.64 1.36
CA ALA A 101 26.38 1.40 1.92
C ALA A 101 25.36 0.57 2.72
N ALA A 102 24.16 1.11 3.00
CA ALA A 102 23.07 0.36 3.63
C ALA A 102 22.14 -0.31 2.60
N GLY A 103 22.42 -0.16 1.31
CA GLY A 103 21.65 -0.78 0.23
C GLY A 103 20.29 -0.13 -0.03
N ARG A 104 20.10 1.14 0.38
CA ARG A 104 18.83 1.84 0.18
C ARG A 104 18.59 2.18 -1.30
N SER A 105 17.33 2.19 -1.73
CA SER A 105 16.94 2.64 -3.08
C SER A 105 16.63 4.14 -3.07
N ALA A 106 16.88 4.82 -4.19
CA ALA A 106 16.48 6.22 -4.40
C ALA A 106 14.98 6.40 -4.66
N GLN A 107 14.25 5.30 -4.89
CA GLN A 107 12.85 5.31 -5.30
C GLN A 107 11.97 5.98 -4.24
N ARG A 108 11.09 6.84 -4.70
CA ARG A 108 10.11 7.56 -3.89
C ARG A 108 8.75 6.95 -4.09
N PHE A 109 7.98 6.89 -3.00
CA PHE A 109 6.62 6.40 -3.06
C PHE A 109 5.70 7.21 -2.17
N VAL A 110 4.42 7.22 -2.52
CA VAL A 110 3.33 7.73 -1.69
C VAL A 110 2.26 6.67 -1.59
N VAL A 111 1.79 6.44 -0.37
CA VAL A 111 0.62 5.60 -0.11
C VAL A 111 -0.42 6.50 0.53
N GLU A 112 -1.55 6.66 -0.12
CA GLU A 112 -2.70 7.38 0.42
C GLU A 112 -3.69 6.35 0.96
N VAL A 113 -4.04 6.46 2.23
CA VAL A 113 -5.03 5.59 2.86
C VAL A 113 -6.25 6.43 3.21
N LEU A 114 -7.33 6.16 2.49
CA LEU A 114 -8.62 6.75 2.77
C LEU A 114 -9.46 5.74 3.52
N ALA A 115 -9.75 6.07 4.77
CA ALA A 115 -10.58 5.26 5.64
C ALA A 115 -11.83 6.06 6.01
N ARG A 116 -12.97 5.37 6.04
CA ARG A 116 -14.17 5.88 6.67
C ARG A 116 -14.60 4.89 7.73
N SER A 117 -14.49 5.31 8.97
CA SER A 117 -14.79 4.52 10.15
C SER A 117 -15.05 5.47 11.32
N GLU A 118 -15.73 5.00 12.36
CA GLU A 118 -15.71 5.69 13.65
C GLU A 118 -14.36 5.52 14.39
N SER A 119 -13.48 4.63 13.91
CA SER A 119 -12.09 4.45 14.37
C SER A 119 -11.30 3.52 13.44
N CYS A 120 -10.36 4.05 12.64
CA CYS A 120 -9.39 3.20 11.94
C CYS A 120 -8.19 4.03 11.47
N VAL A 121 -7.08 3.92 12.20
CA VAL A 121 -5.75 4.36 11.75
C VAL A 121 -5.00 3.09 11.35
N SER A 122 -4.92 2.79 10.06
CA SER A 122 -4.27 1.58 9.54
C SER A 122 -3.28 1.86 8.40
N ALA A 123 -2.53 2.95 8.51
CA ALA A 123 -1.40 3.25 7.65
C ALA A 123 -0.14 3.39 8.53
N PRO A 124 1.06 2.87 8.19
CA PRO A 124 1.41 1.73 7.34
C PRO A 124 2.41 0.75 8.03
N LEU A 125 2.35 -0.53 7.67
CA LEU A 125 3.05 -1.65 8.32
C LEU A 125 3.99 -2.39 7.35
N MET A 126 5.16 -1.85 6.97
CA MET A 126 6.16 -2.70 6.29
C MET A 126 7.65 -2.42 6.56
N VAL A 127 8.08 -1.22 6.99
CA VAL A 127 9.52 -0.97 7.21
C VAL A 127 9.96 -1.11 8.67
N THR A 128 9.15 -0.69 9.65
CA THR A 128 9.53 -0.77 11.08
C THR A 128 9.37 -2.17 11.68
N VAL A 129 8.50 -3.01 11.12
CA VAL A 129 8.20 -4.37 11.64
C VAL A 129 9.45 -5.24 11.69
N ALA A 130 10.37 -5.07 10.73
CA ALA A 130 11.64 -5.77 10.72
C ALA A 130 12.48 -5.47 11.97
N ARG A 131 12.50 -4.22 12.49
CA ARG A 131 13.23 -3.90 13.73
C ARG A 131 12.48 -4.31 14.98
N SER A 132 11.17 -4.18 15.05
CA SER A 132 10.38 -4.62 16.21
C SER A 132 10.49 -6.13 16.44
N LEU A 133 10.58 -6.92 15.37
CA LEU A 133 10.83 -8.36 15.43
C LEU A 133 12.20 -8.71 16.06
N PHE A 134 13.22 -7.84 15.91
CA PHE A 134 14.54 -8.03 16.52
C PHE A 134 14.72 -7.33 17.88
N ALA A 135 13.93 -6.31 18.19
CA ALA A 135 13.98 -5.60 19.48
C ALA A 135 13.08 -6.22 20.57
N ARG A 136 12.04 -6.99 20.18
CA ARG A 136 11.15 -7.73 21.09
C ARG A 136 10.93 -9.16 20.61
N SER A 137 11.97 -9.98 20.67
CA SER A 137 11.86 -11.44 20.53
C SER A 137 11.82 -12.14 21.89
N ALA A 138 10.84 -11.78 22.73
CA ALA A 138 10.50 -12.57 23.91
C ALA A 138 9.04 -13.07 23.79
N GLY A 139 8.87 -14.25 23.18
CA GLY A 139 7.62 -15.04 23.26
C GLY A 139 6.72 -15.12 22.02
N LEU A 140 7.09 -14.52 20.89
CA LEU A 140 6.33 -14.67 19.63
C LEU A 140 6.85 -15.86 18.83
N HIS A 141 5.95 -16.80 18.47
CA HIS A 141 6.25 -17.97 17.64
C HIS A 141 5.28 -18.08 16.46
N GLY A 142 5.74 -18.66 15.35
CA GLY A 142 4.94 -18.93 14.15
C GLY A 142 4.97 -17.82 13.09
N CYS A 143 4.13 -17.96 12.06
CA CYS A 143 3.96 -16.96 10.99
C CYS A 143 2.88 -15.95 11.41
N ARG A 144 3.23 -14.67 11.46
CA ARG A 144 2.35 -13.57 11.87
C ARG A 144 2.34 -12.46 10.83
N ALA A 145 1.19 -11.83 10.64
CA ALA A 145 1.13 -10.61 9.86
C ALA A 145 1.78 -9.47 10.65
N PRO A 146 2.39 -8.48 9.96
CA PRO A 146 2.96 -7.32 10.60
C PRO A 146 2.04 -6.65 11.65
N GLY A 147 0.74 -6.52 11.34
CA GLY A 147 -0.23 -5.87 12.23
C GLY A 147 -0.55 -6.65 13.49
N GLU A 148 -0.15 -7.92 13.60
CA GLU A 148 -0.28 -8.72 14.82
C GLU A 148 0.91 -8.53 15.77
N VAL A 149 2.04 -8.00 15.29
CA VAL A 149 3.31 -7.99 16.03
C VAL A 149 3.78 -6.60 16.42
N VAL A 150 3.22 -5.54 15.81
CA VAL A 150 3.62 -4.16 16.11
C VAL A 150 2.41 -3.23 16.17
N GLU A 151 2.41 -2.36 17.19
CA GLU A 151 1.49 -1.25 17.31
C GLU A 151 1.73 -0.20 16.20
N ALA A 152 0.67 0.16 15.47
CA ALA A 152 0.78 1.08 14.33
C ALA A 152 1.38 2.43 14.72
N VAL A 153 1.02 2.97 15.90
CA VAL A 153 1.57 4.24 16.41
C VAL A 153 3.09 4.17 16.59
N THR A 154 3.62 3.05 17.10
CA THR A 154 5.08 2.87 17.25
C THR A 154 5.79 2.87 15.90
N ILE A 155 5.15 2.33 14.86
CA ILE A 155 5.70 2.36 13.51
C ILE A 155 5.71 3.79 12.99
N LEU A 156 4.56 4.44 13.03
CA LEU A 156 4.36 5.79 12.53
C LEU A 156 5.35 6.79 13.14
N THR A 157 5.56 6.73 14.47
CA THR A 157 6.50 7.62 15.15
C THR A 157 7.97 7.32 14.83
N SER A 158 8.30 6.07 14.45
CA SER A 158 9.65 5.69 14.03
C SER A 158 9.98 5.99 12.56
N MET A 159 9.00 6.36 11.74
CA MET A 159 9.20 6.55 10.29
C MET A 159 10.18 7.69 9.97
N ALA A 160 10.20 8.72 10.82
CA ALA A 160 11.14 9.84 10.69
C ALA A 160 12.61 9.37 10.72
N ASP A 161 12.93 8.34 11.50
CA ASP A 161 14.29 7.75 11.59
C ASP A 161 14.76 7.19 10.24
N TRP A 162 13.82 6.90 9.33
CA TRP A 162 14.08 6.36 7.99
C TRP A 162 13.95 7.41 6.89
N GLY A 163 13.78 8.68 7.24
CA GLY A 163 13.50 9.74 6.28
C GLY A 163 12.13 9.64 5.63
N LEU A 164 11.19 8.90 6.24
CA LEU A 164 9.82 8.78 5.79
C LEU A 164 8.94 9.75 6.57
N THR A 165 8.16 10.56 5.85
CA THR A 165 7.19 11.48 6.44
C THR A 165 5.81 10.86 6.40
N CYS A 166 5.13 10.83 7.54
CA CYS A 166 3.71 10.50 7.62
C CYS A 166 2.93 11.72 8.07
N SER A 167 1.83 12.02 7.41
CA SER A 167 0.86 13.02 7.83
C SER A 167 -0.53 12.39 7.87
N THR A 168 -1.35 12.84 8.82
CA THR A 168 -2.75 12.45 8.95
C THR A 168 -3.60 13.69 8.75
N VAL A 169 -4.66 13.56 7.95
CA VAL A 169 -5.65 14.61 7.77
C VAL A 169 -6.98 14.06 8.26
N GLU A 170 -7.38 14.40 9.48
CA GLU A 170 -8.71 14.09 10.01
C GLU A 170 -9.71 15.13 9.51
N GLN A 171 -10.90 14.68 9.08
CA GLN A 171 -11.92 15.59 8.54
C GLN A 171 -13.32 15.26 9.08
N PRO A 172 -14.11 16.29 9.45
CA PRO A 172 -15.47 16.10 9.94
C PRO A 172 -16.39 15.61 8.81
N SER A 173 -17.34 14.75 9.16
CA SER A 173 -18.20 14.00 8.24
C SER A 173 -19.25 14.83 7.48
N ASN A 174 -19.38 16.13 7.73
CA ASN A 174 -20.57 16.91 7.37
C ASN A 174 -20.44 17.82 6.13
N GLU A 175 -19.29 17.82 5.44
CA GLU A 175 -19.10 18.52 4.16
C GLU A 175 -18.39 17.60 3.16
N LEU A 176 -18.85 17.54 1.90
CA LEU A 176 -18.19 16.74 0.85
C LEU A 176 -16.92 17.46 0.36
N THR A 177 -15.86 17.36 1.16
CA THR A 177 -14.50 17.78 0.80
C THR A 177 -13.99 17.02 -0.43
N GLU A 178 -12.86 17.46 -0.99
CA GLU A 178 -12.18 16.77 -2.08
C GLU A 178 -11.85 15.31 -1.72
N GLU A 179 -11.49 15.03 -0.46
CA GLU A 179 -11.22 13.68 0.05
C GLU A 179 -12.49 12.83 0.20
N ALA A 180 -13.60 13.43 0.60
CA ALA A 180 -14.91 12.77 0.60
C ALA A 180 -15.36 12.44 -0.84
N ARG A 181 -15.09 13.32 -1.81
CA ARG A 181 -15.32 13.05 -3.24
C ARG A 181 -14.46 11.91 -3.75
N LYS A 182 -13.16 11.90 -3.44
CA LYS A 182 -12.25 10.79 -3.72
C LYS A 182 -12.75 9.46 -3.14
N LEU A 183 -13.27 9.45 -1.91
CA LEU A 183 -13.89 8.27 -1.29
C LEU A 183 -15.19 7.83 -1.97
N ALA A 184 -16.06 8.78 -2.34
CA ALA A 184 -17.32 8.48 -3.03
C ALA A 184 -17.05 7.87 -4.41
N ASP A 185 -16.13 8.48 -5.14
CA ASP A 185 -15.61 8.00 -6.42
C ASP A 185 -15.04 6.57 -6.36
N LEU A 186 -14.47 6.16 -5.23
CA LEU A 186 -13.93 4.80 -5.05
C LEU A 186 -15.00 3.72 -4.88
N ARG A 187 -16.26 4.09 -4.59
CA ARG A 187 -17.34 3.11 -4.44
C ARG A 187 -17.74 2.46 -5.77
N GLY A 188 -17.43 3.08 -6.91
CA GLY A 188 -18.11 2.77 -8.17
C GLY A 188 -19.54 3.35 -8.19
N PRO A 189 -20.24 3.30 -9.33
CA PRO A 189 -21.67 3.60 -9.39
C PRO A 189 -22.50 2.68 -8.47
#